data_AF-G5J686-F1
#
_entry.id   AF-G5J686-F1
#
_cell.length_a   1.000
_cell.length_b   1.000
_cell.length_c   1.000
_cell.angle_alpha   90.00
_cell.angle_beta   90.00
_cell.angle_gamma   90.00
#
_symmetry.space_group_name_H-M   'P 1'
#
loop_
_entity.id
_entity.type
_entity.pdbx_description
1 polymer ?
#
loop_
_entity_poly.entity_id
_entity_poly.type
_entity_poly.pdbx_seq_one_letter_code
_entity_poly.pdbx_strand_id
1 'polypeptide(L)'
;MNAIKNWLKKIRNKALGLAEIEELLNEKNRENQELITQLQHNTNQRNDYIQHSINKLDEQTRNIQESVDILSSPEKLIPQLNSYTGKYYMALEYPPSRDYQPRWGYTKPPHSGLSKIFHKDFDEHCQTLENLAKLKPFFDKINIYFDHENSGDPAWLKTPLNAFDAALIYYFVTDLKAKNYLEIGSGVSTLFAARAIKDHNLETKILSIDPDPRAEVDAVCDRVIRDGLETCELEIFSQLEPGDILFFDGSHRSFMNSDVTVFMMDVLPMIKPGVIIGVHDILLPYDYPDSFKNWYWNEQYMFAVYLLAAANKLKILMPGRYMSFRPELEEAFSAILKDWKEDRSVWLNGGSLWFTHLENS
;
A
#
# COMPACT_ATOMS: atom_id res chain seq x y z
N MET A 1 -25.07 -35.98 117.26
CA MET A 1 -25.58 -35.03 116.22
C MET A 1 -24.50 -34.19 115.53
N ASN A 2 -23.37 -33.81 116.16
CA ASN A 2 -22.37 -32.91 115.53
C ASN A 2 -21.45 -33.54 114.47
N ALA A 3 -21.09 -34.82 114.58
CA ALA A 3 -20.20 -35.48 113.61
C ALA A 3 -20.84 -35.65 112.22
N ILE A 4 -22.13 -36.00 112.18
CA ILE A 4 -22.90 -36.18 110.93
C ILE A 4 -23.10 -34.84 110.21
N LYS A 5 -23.34 -33.74 110.95
CA LYS A 5 -23.43 -32.38 110.37
C LYS A 5 -22.11 -31.92 109.73
N ASN A 6 -20.96 -32.19 110.35
CA ASN A 6 -19.66 -31.83 109.80
C ASN A 6 -19.27 -32.67 108.57
N TRP A 7 -19.62 -33.97 108.55
CA TRP A 7 -19.41 -34.83 107.40
C TRP A 7 -20.31 -34.42 106.22
N LEU A 8 -21.60 -34.16 106.46
CA LEU A 8 -22.52 -33.61 105.45
C LEU A 8 -22.07 -32.24 104.92
N LYS A 9 -21.51 -31.37 105.78
CA LYS A 9 -20.94 -30.08 105.36
C LYS A 9 -19.69 -30.24 104.50
N LYS A 10 -18.80 -31.20 104.82
CA LYS A 10 -17.63 -31.55 103.99
C LYS A 10 -18.04 -32.12 102.63
N ILE A 11 -19.04 -33.00 102.58
CA ILE A 11 -19.57 -33.56 101.33
C ILE A 11 -20.22 -32.46 100.50
N ARG A 12 -21.03 -31.59 101.11
CA ARG A 12 -21.66 -30.46 100.41
C ARG A 12 -20.63 -29.49 99.84
N ASN A 13 -19.57 -29.17 100.59
CA ASN A 13 -18.49 -28.30 100.10
C ASN A 13 -17.66 -28.97 99.00
N LYS A 14 -17.47 -30.29 99.05
CA LYS A 14 -16.78 -31.05 97.99
C LYS A 14 -17.65 -31.18 96.73
N ALA A 15 -18.96 -31.33 96.89
CA ALA A 15 -19.93 -31.33 95.80
C ALA A 15 -20.08 -29.94 95.16
N LEU A 16 -20.06 -28.87 95.97
CA LEU A 16 -20.03 -27.48 95.50
C LEU A 16 -18.74 -27.18 94.73
N GLY A 17 -17.57 -27.61 95.24
CA GLY A 17 -16.30 -27.44 94.53
C GLY A 17 -16.22 -28.27 93.23
N LEU A 18 -16.88 -29.43 93.18
CA LEU A 18 -17.02 -30.20 91.93
C LEU A 18 -17.96 -29.52 90.93
N ALA A 19 -19.05 -28.92 91.41
CA ALA A 19 -19.98 -28.15 90.58
C ALA A 19 -19.33 -26.87 90.03
N GLU A 20 -18.53 -26.14 90.83
CA GLU A 20 -17.74 -24.99 90.37
C GLU A 20 -16.69 -25.40 89.32
N ILE A 21 -16.03 -26.55 89.50
CA ILE A 21 -15.09 -27.10 88.51
C ILE A 21 -15.83 -27.48 87.21
N GLU A 22 -17.02 -28.08 87.31
CA GLU A 22 -17.84 -28.44 86.16
C GLU A 22 -18.35 -27.21 85.41
N GLU A 23 -18.74 -26.15 86.13
CA GLU A 23 -19.13 -24.86 85.56
C GLU A 23 -17.97 -24.18 84.82
N LEU A 24 -16.77 -24.15 85.43
CA LEU A 24 -15.55 -23.63 84.80
C LEU A 24 -15.13 -24.45 83.56
N LEU A 25 -15.27 -25.78 83.60
CA LEU A 25 -15.01 -26.66 82.46
C LEU A 25 -16.00 -26.40 81.32
N ASN A 26 -17.28 -26.22 81.64
CA ASN A 26 -18.32 -25.91 80.66
C ASN A 26 -18.12 -24.52 80.04
N GLU A 27 -17.73 -23.53 80.84
CA GLU A 27 -17.38 -22.18 80.36
C GLU A 27 -16.17 -22.22 79.43
N LYS A 28 -15.08 -22.90 79.82
CA LYS A 28 -13.89 -23.07 78.98
C LYS A 28 -14.18 -23.84 77.69
N ASN A 29 -15.05 -24.85 77.74
CA ASN A 29 -15.48 -25.57 76.55
C ASN A 29 -16.29 -24.67 75.61
N ARG A 30 -17.16 -23.80 76.14
CA ARG A 30 -17.89 -22.82 75.34
C ARG A 30 -16.96 -21.81 74.67
N GLU A 31 -16.01 -21.24 75.41
CA GLU A 31 -14.99 -20.34 74.86
C GLU A 31 -14.17 -21.01 73.75
N ASN A 32 -13.75 -22.27 73.96
CA ASN A 32 -13.03 -23.03 72.94
C ASN A 32 -13.89 -23.29 71.69
N GLN A 33 -15.18 -23.59 71.85
CA GLN A 33 -16.10 -23.76 70.71
C GLN A 33 -16.33 -22.45 69.94
N GLU A 34 -16.45 -21.32 70.64
CA GLU A 34 -16.55 -20.00 70.02
C GLU A 34 -15.28 -19.66 69.23
N LEU A 35 -14.09 -19.93 69.80
CA LEU A 35 -12.81 -19.73 69.13
C LEU A 35 -12.68 -20.63 67.90
N ILE A 36 -13.06 -21.91 68.00
CA ILE A 36 -13.08 -22.86 66.87
C ILE A 36 -14.02 -22.35 65.76
N THR A 37 -15.21 -21.86 66.12
CA THR A 37 -16.18 -21.33 65.15
C THR A 37 -15.65 -20.09 64.44
N GLN A 38 -15.02 -19.16 65.18
CA GLN A 38 -14.38 -17.97 64.61
C GLN A 38 -13.19 -18.35 63.71
N LEU A 39 -12.37 -19.32 64.12
CA LEU A 39 -11.26 -19.84 63.31
C LEU A 39 -11.78 -20.49 62.02
N GLN A 40 -12.86 -21.27 62.09
CA GLN A 40 -13.49 -21.88 60.91
C GLN A 40 -14.04 -20.81 59.95
N HIS A 41 -14.73 -19.79 60.47
CA HIS A 41 -15.27 -18.70 59.67
C HIS A 41 -14.17 -17.90 58.95
N ASN A 42 -13.12 -17.51 59.67
CA ASN A 42 -11.97 -16.80 59.07
C ASN A 42 -11.24 -17.67 58.03
N THR A 43 -11.14 -18.97 58.27
CA THR A 43 -10.54 -19.92 57.31
C THR A 43 -11.38 -20.00 56.03
N ASN A 44 -12.70 -20.09 56.15
CA ASN A 44 -13.61 -20.13 55.01
C ASN A 44 -13.55 -18.83 54.19
N GLN A 45 -13.63 -17.66 54.84
CA GLN A 45 -13.49 -16.37 54.13
C GLN A 45 -12.15 -16.24 53.40
N ARG A 46 -11.05 -16.71 54.01
CA ARG A 46 -9.73 -16.71 53.38
C ARG A 46 -9.69 -17.67 52.19
N ASN A 47 -10.32 -18.84 52.28
CA ASN A 47 -10.42 -19.79 51.18
C ASN A 47 -11.24 -19.21 50.02
N ASP A 48 -12.35 -18.53 50.29
CA ASP A 48 -13.17 -17.87 49.27
C ASP A 48 -12.39 -16.78 48.54
N TYR A 49 -11.63 -15.96 49.28
CA TYR A 49 -10.76 -14.93 48.69
C TYR A 49 -9.64 -15.52 47.82
N ILE A 50 -9.01 -16.60 48.29
CA ILE A 50 -7.99 -17.33 47.53
C ILE A 50 -8.61 -17.90 46.25
N GLN A 51 -9.78 -18.54 46.34
CA GLN A 51 -10.45 -19.12 45.19
C GLN A 51 -10.86 -18.06 44.16
N HIS A 52 -11.36 -16.90 44.60
CA HIS A 52 -11.65 -15.78 43.71
C HIS A 52 -10.39 -15.27 43.01
N SER A 53 -9.28 -15.16 43.73
CA SER A 53 -7.99 -14.73 43.17
C SER A 53 -7.43 -15.73 42.17
N ILE A 54 -7.54 -17.04 42.45
CA ILE A 54 -7.19 -18.13 41.53
C ILE A 54 -8.03 -18.02 40.25
N ASN A 55 -9.35 -17.90 40.37
CA ASN A 55 -10.24 -17.79 39.20
C ASN A 55 -9.86 -16.59 38.31
N LYS A 56 -9.50 -15.45 38.92
CA LYS A 56 -9.05 -14.25 38.19
C LYS A 56 -7.70 -14.47 37.49
N LEU A 57 -6.76 -15.15 38.16
CA LEU A 57 -5.47 -15.52 37.55
C LEU A 57 -5.64 -16.52 36.41
N ASP A 58 -6.57 -17.48 36.54
CA ASP A 58 -6.89 -18.47 35.50
C ASP A 58 -7.54 -17.80 34.28
N GLU A 59 -8.39 -16.80 34.49
CA GLU A 59 -8.94 -15.97 33.41
C GLU A 59 -7.83 -15.18 32.70
N GLN A 60 -6.97 -14.50 33.46
CA GLN A 60 -5.82 -13.77 32.89
C GLN A 60 -4.88 -14.70 32.11
N THR A 61 -4.61 -15.89 32.64
CA THR A 61 -3.75 -16.88 32.00
C THR A 61 -4.36 -17.38 30.69
N ARG A 62 -5.68 -17.63 30.66
CA ARG A 62 -6.41 -17.98 29.44
C ARG A 62 -6.33 -16.88 28.39
N ASN A 63 -6.53 -15.62 28.77
CA ASN A 63 -6.46 -14.49 27.84
C ASN A 63 -5.04 -14.32 27.25
N ILE A 64 -4.00 -14.54 28.07
CA ILE A 64 -2.61 -14.53 27.60
C ILE A 64 -2.37 -15.68 26.62
N GLN A 65 -2.83 -16.89 26.94
CA GLN A 65 -2.67 -18.05 26.06
C GLN A 65 -3.34 -17.82 24.71
N GLU A 66 -4.55 -17.28 24.70
CA GLU A 66 -5.26 -16.93 23.47
C GLU A 66 -4.50 -15.90 22.63
N SER A 67 -3.93 -14.87 23.28
CA SER A 67 -3.09 -13.88 22.60
C SER A 67 -1.83 -14.50 21.99
N VAL A 68 -1.18 -15.42 22.71
CA VAL A 68 -0.01 -16.18 22.22
C VAL A 68 -0.40 -17.07 21.04
N ASP A 69 -1.55 -17.73 21.10
CA ASP A 69 -2.06 -18.59 20.02
C ASP A 69 -2.36 -17.80 18.74
N ILE A 70 -2.81 -16.54 18.87
CA ILE A 70 -2.98 -15.62 17.73
C ILE A 70 -1.61 -15.21 17.19
N LEU A 71 -0.71 -14.71 18.05
CA LEU A 71 0.60 -14.19 17.63
C LEU A 71 1.51 -15.27 17.02
N SER A 72 1.32 -16.53 17.43
CA SER A 72 2.09 -17.67 16.91
C SER A 72 1.55 -18.25 15.60
N SER A 73 0.37 -17.80 15.13
CA SER A 73 -0.26 -18.31 13.91
C SER A 73 -0.45 -17.18 12.90
N PRO A 74 0.34 -17.13 11.81
CA PRO A 74 0.16 -16.15 10.74
C PRO A 74 -1.26 -16.10 10.18
N GLU A 75 -1.93 -17.25 10.07
CA GLU A 75 -3.32 -17.38 9.62
C GLU A 75 -4.32 -16.64 10.51
N LYS A 76 -4.05 -16.56 11.82
CA LYS A 76 -4.88 -15.81 12.77
C LYS A 76 -4.43 -14.34 12.89
N LEU A 77 -3.12 -14.09 12.86
CA LEU A 77 -2.55 -12.77 13.06
C LEU A 77 -2.76 -11.83 11.87
N ILE A 78 -2.52 -12.30 10.64
CA ILE A 78 -2.56 -11.45 9.44
C ILE A 78 -3.93 -10.82 9.22
N PRO A 79 -5.07 -11.55 9.30
CA PRO A 79 -6.39 -10.93 9.16
C PRO A 79 -6.64 -9.83 10.20
N GLN A 80 -6.19 -10.02 11.44
CA GLN A 80 -6.33 -9.01 12.49
C GLN A 80 -5.47 -7.78 12.20
N LEU A 81 -4.21 -7.97 11.82
CA LEU A 81 -3.33 -6.88 11.40
C LEU A 81 -3.92 -6.12 10.21
N ASN A 82 -4.47 -6.83 9.23
CA ASN A 82 -5.09 -6.22 8.07
C ASN A 82 -6.30 -5.36 8.47
N SER A 83 -7.18 -5.90 9.32
CA SER A 83 -8.35 -5.16 9.82
C SER A 83 -7.98 -3.93 10.64
N TYR A 84 -6.91 -4.01 11.44
CA TYR A 84 -6.51 -2.93 12.34
C TYR A 84 -5.75 -1.81 11.61
N THR A 85 -4.91 -2.17 10.65
CA THR A 85 -4.05 -1.21 9.94
C THR A 85 -4.66 -0.70 8.64
N GLY A 86 -5.67 -1.38 8.10
CA GLY A 86 -6.17 -1.17 6.74
C GLY A 86 -5.16 -1.59 5.65
N LYS A 87 -4.03 -2.21 6.02
CA LYS A 87 -3.02 -2.69 5.07
C LYS A 87 -3.21 -4.17 4.80
N TYR A 88 -2.67 -4.66 3.69
CA TYR A 88 -2.65 -6.08 3.39
C TYR A 88 -1.24 -6.64 3.60
N TYR A 89 -1.07 -7.46 4.64
CA TYR A 89 0.18 -8.15 4.93
C TYR A 89 0.19 -9.51 4.23
N MET A 90 1.31 -9.82 3.57
CA MET A 90 1.55 -11.12 2.94
C MET A 90 2.65 -11.85 3.69
N ALA A 91 2.38 -13.09 4.09
CA ALA A 91 3.41 -13.98 4.60
C ALA A 91 4.26 -14.50 3.44
N LEU A 92 5.57 -14.31 3.52
CA LEU A 92 6.54 -14.92 2.62
C LEU A 92 7.36 -15.94 3.42
N GLU A 93 7.42 -17.19 2.95
CA GLU A 93 8.24 -18.24 3.58
C GLU A 93 9.75 -17.95 3.45
N TYR A 94 10.12 -17.20 2.41
CA TYR A 94 11.50 -16.84 2.11
C TYR A 94 11.59 -15.35 1.78
N PRO A 95 12.73 -14.69 2.07
CA PRO A 95 12.93 -13.31 1.63
C PRO A 95 12.89 -13.24 0.09
N PRO A 96 12.38 -12.14 -0.50
CA PRO A 96 12.28 -11.97 -1.97
C PRO A 96 13.61 -12.15 -2.71
N SER A 97 14.73 -11.85 -2.07
CA SER A 97 16.09 -12.09 -2.60
C SER A 97 17.06 -12.37 -1.45
N ARG A 98 18.13 -13.13 -1.75
CA ARG A 98 19.28 -13.30 -0.84
C ARG A 98 20.14 -12.03 -0.75
N ASP A 99 20.19 -11.27 -1.83
CA ASP A 99 20.83 -9.96 -1.93
C ASP A 99 19.80 -8.99 -2.51
N TYR A 100 19.06 -8.32 -1.64
CA TYR A 100 17.91 -7.50 -2.03
C TYR A 100 18.37 -6.07 -2.38
N GLN A 101 19.05 -5.97 -3.52
CA GLN A 101 19.63 -4.74 -4.06
C GLN A 101 19.42 -4.68 -5.59
N PRO A 102 19.45 -3.48 -6.19
CA PRO A 102 19.37 -3.28 -7.64
C PRO A 102 20.38 -4.16 -8.39
N ARG A 103 19.90 -4.92 -9.38
CA ARG A 103 20.74 -5.75 -10.25
C ARG A 103 21.43 -4.93 -11.33
N TRP A 104 20.73 -3.95 -11.89
CA TRP A 104 21.20 -3.10 -12.98
C TRP A 104 21.12 -1.64 -12.60
N GLY A 105 22.03 -0.84 -13.15
CA GLY A 105 22.02 0.60 -12.93
C GLY A 105 22.67 1.06 -11.62
N TYR A 106 22.63 2.37 -11.40
CA TYR A 106 23.21 3.05 -10.24
C TYR A 106 24.71 2.80 -10.11
N THR A 107 25.11 1.86 -9.26
CA THR A 107 26.50 1.44 -9.06
C THR A 107 26.94 0.34 -10.05
N LYS A 108 26.01 -0.18 -10.85
CA LYS A 108 26.21 -1.23 -11.86
C LYS A 108 25.81 -0.72 -13.26
N PRO A 109 26.29 -1.35 -14.34
CA PRO A 109 25.81 -1.03 -15.68
C PRO A 109 24.29 -1.26 -15.83
N PRO A 110 23.59 -0.48 -16.69
CA PRO A 110 22.21 -0.77 -17.04
C PRO A 110 22.08 -2.09 -17.82
N HIS A 111 20.87 -2.63 -17.93
CA HIS A 111 20.63 -3.86 -18.68
C HIS A 111 20.93 -3.67 -20.18
N SER A 112 21.99 -4.32 -20.67
CA SER A 112 22.51 -4.11 -22.03
C SER A 112 21.52 -4.37 -23.17
N GLY A 113 20.66 -5.40 -23.06
CA GLY A 113 19.63 -5.70 -24.06
C GLY A 113 18.60 -4.56 -24.20
N LEU A 114 17.98 -4.16 -23.09
CA LEU A 114 17.07 -3.02 -23.03
C LEU A 114 17.73 -1.70 -23.46
N SER A 115 18.98 -1.45 -23.05
CA SER A 115 19.71 -0.27 -23.50
C SER A 115 19.87 -0.22 -25.02
N LYS A 116 20.09 -1.36 -25.69
CA LYS A 116 20.14 -1.41 -27.16
C LYS A 116 18.78 -1.11 -27.80
N ILE A 117 17.69 -1.60 -27.20
CA ILE A 117 16.32 -1.34 -27.67
C ILE A 117 16.03 0.16 -27.60
N PHE A 118 16.30 0.80 -26.45
CA PHE A 118 16.05 2.24 -26.27
C PHE A 118 17.01 3.13 -27.06
N HIS A 119 18.21 2.66 -27.36
CA HIS A 119 19.14 3.44 -28.19
C HIS A 119 18.80 3.40 -29.68
N LYS A 120 18.00 2.43 -30.14
CA LYS A 120 17.65 2.26 -31.55
C LYS A 120 16.97 3.51 -32.14
N ASP A 121 16.10 4.14 -31.37
CA ASP A 121 15.26 5.27 -31.80
C ASP A 121 15.72 6.60 -31.12
N PHE A 122 17.01 6.69 -30.75
CA PHE A 122 17.55 7.78 -29.92
C PHE A 122 17.31 9.19 -30.48
N ASP A 123 17.56 9.39 -31.78
CA ASP A 123 17.38 10.70 -32.42
C ASP A 123 15.90 11.15 -32.37
N GLU A 124 14.96 10.22 -32.48
CA GLU A 124 13.53 10.49 -32.35
C GLU A 124 13.15 10.85 -30.91
N HIS A 125 13.78 10.23 -29.92
CA HIS A 125 13.62 10.61 -28.51
C HIS A 125 14.10 12.05 -28.28
N CYS A 126 15.28 12.43 -28.79
CA CYS A 126 15.79 13.80 -28.71
C CYS A 126 14.83 14.79 -29.39
N GLN A 127 14.33 14.47 -30.59
CA GLN A 127 13.36 15.33 -31.28
C GLN A 127 12.07 15.51 -30.48
N THR A 128 11.61 14.45 -29.81
CA THR A 128 10.45 14.49 -28.92
C THR A 128 10.69 15.43 -27.74
N LEU A 129 11.87 15.39 -27.10
CA LEU A 129 12.23 16.30 -26.00
C LEU A 129 12.25 17.77 -26.44
N GLU A 130 12.80 18.05 -27.62
CA GLU A 130 12.80 19.40 -28.19
C GLU A 130 11.38 19.90 -28.49
N ASN A 131 10.50 19.02 -29.00
CA ASN A 131 9.11 19.37 -29.26
C ASN A 131 8.33 19.60 -27.96
N LEU A 132 8.59 18.75 -26.95
CA LEU A 132 8.05 18.90 -25.61
C LEU A 132 8.45 20.23 -24.98
N ALA A 133 9.72 20.63 -25.09
CA ALA A 133 10.21 21.90 -24.56
C ALA A 133 9.49 23.13 -25.17
N LYS A 134 9.01 23.04 -26.42
CA LYS A 134 8.24 24.12 -27.08
C LYS A 134 6.89 24.37 -26.43
N LEU A 135 6.37 23.44 -25.63
CA LEU A 135 5.11 23.59 -24.88
C LEU A 135 5.25 24.42 -23.60
N LYS A 136 6.46 24.91 -23.25
CA LYS A 136 6.69 25.78 -22.09
C LYS A 136 5.66 26.90 -21.91
N PRO A 137 5.21 27.65 -22.94
CA PRO A 137 4.21 28.71 -22.76
C PRO A 137 2.86 28.23 -22.22
N PHE A 138 2.52 26.95 -22.40
CA PHE A 138 1.34 26.31 -21.80
C PHE A 138 1.66 25.84 -20.38
N PHE A 139 2.84 25.26 -20.17
CA PHE A 139 3.30 24.81 -18.85
C PHE A 139 3.40 25.94 -17.82
N ASP A 140 3.80 27.14 -18.26
CA ASP A 140 3.85 28.34 -17.43
C ASP A 140 2.47 28.77 -16.90
N LYS A 141 1.37 28.22 -17.45
CA LYS A 141 -0.01 28.48 -17.02
C LYS A 141 -0.58 27.37 -16.12
N ILE A 142 0.19 26.32 -15.84
CA ILE A 142 -0.22 25.22 -14.95
C ILE A 142 0.23 25.56 -13.52
N ASN A 143 -0.59 25.18 -12.54
CA ASN A 143 -0.32 25.47 -11.15
C ASN A 143 1.00 24.82 -10.70
N ILE A 144 1.73 25.50 -9.81
CA ILE A 144 2.97 24.92 -9.25
C ILE A 144 2.62 23.84 -8.23
N TYR A 145 1.67 24.11 -7.32
CA TYR A 145 1.31 23.20 -6.24
C TYR A 145 -0.11 22.67 -6.41
N PHE A 146 -0.28 21.36 -6.23
CA PHE A 146 -1.58 20.73 -6.30
C PHE A 146 -2.47 21.11 -5.12
N ASP A 147 -3.74 21.43 -5.41
CA ASP A 147 -4.76 21.70 -4.41
C ASP A 147 -5.67 20.47 -4.30
N HIS A 148 -5.61 19.79 -3.15
CA HIS A 148 -6.43 18.61 -2.88
C HIS A 148 -7.89 18.96 -2.54
N GLU A 149 -8.18 20.21 -2.16
CA GLU A 149 -9.52 20.65 -1.79
C GLU A 149 -10.35 21.10 -3.01
N ASN A 150 -9.69 21.60 -4.07
CA ASN A 150 -10.32 22.05 -5.32
C ASN A 150 -9.65 21.43 -6.56
N SER A 151 -9.66 20.10 -6.64
CA SER A 151 -8.84 19.27 -7.55
C SER A 151 -9.31 19.22 -9.01
N GLY A 152 -9.69 20.36 -9.60
CA GLY A 152 -10.13 20.46 -11.00
C GLY A 152 -9.04 20.79 -12.04
N ASP A 153 -7.87 21.26 -11.60
CA ASP A 153 -6.74 21.63 -12.46
C ASP A 153 -5.47 20.88 -12.03
N PRO A 154 -4.59 20.47 -12.98
CA PRO A 154 -3.33 19.82 -12.64
C PRO A 154 -2.33 20.79 -12.02
N ALA A 155 -1.31 20.23 -11.37
CA ALA A 155 -0.16 20.98 -10.88
C ALA A 155 1.13 20.15 -10.95
N TRP A 156 2.26 20.83 -10.93
CA TRP A 156 3.58 20.21 -11.11
C TRP A 156 4.16 19.54 -9.85
N LEU A 157 3.79 20.02 -8.66
CA LEU A 157 4.36 19.59 -7.38
C LEU A 157 3.28 19.19 -6.37
N LYS A 158 3.71 18.44 -5.34
CA LYS A 158 2.85 17.79 -4.34
C LYS A 158 1.90 16.76 -4.95
N THR A 159 2.35 16.10 -6.00
CA THR A 159 1.64 15.04 -6.71
C THR A 159 2.53 13.78 -6.72
N PRO A 160 1.96 12.58 -6.93
CA PRO A 160 2.75 11.36 -7.10
C PRO A 160 3.48 11.28 -8.46
N LEU A 161 3.14 12.15 -9.40
CA LEU A 161 3.66 12.17 -10.78
C LEU A 161 4.72 13.28 -10.93
N ASN A 162 5.90 12.94 -11.43
CA ASN A 162 6.94 13.96 -11.70
C ASN A 162 6.58 14.83 -12.91
N ALA A 163 7.18 16.03 -12.98
CA ALA A 163 6.85 17.01 -14.01
C ALA A 163 7.22 16.54 -15.42
N PHE A 164 8.30 15.77 -15.58
CA PHE A 164 8.71 15.25 -16.88
C PHE A 164 7.67 14.27 -17.45
N ASP A 165 7.21 13.30 -16.66
CA ASP A 165 6.19 12.33 -17.08
C ASP A 165 4.83 13.01 -17.31
N ALA A 166 4.44 13.94 -16.45
CA ALA A 166 3.24 14.77 -16.66
C ALA A 166 3.29 15.55 -17.97
N ALA A 167 4.45 16.13 -18.30
CA ALA A 167 4.65 16.86 -19.54
C ALA A 167 4.61 15.91 -20.76
N LEU A 168 5.09 14.68 -20.64
CA LEU A 168 4.97 13.66 -21.69
C LEU A 168 3.52 13.28 -21.96
N ILE A 169 2.69 13.10 -20.93
CA ILE A 169 1.24 12.87 -21.11
C ILE A 169 0.61 14.02 -21.87
N TYR A 170 0.84 15.26 -21.42
CA TYR A 170 0.34 16.47 -22.09
C TYR A 170 0.79 16.51 -23.55
N TYR A 171 2.07 16.21 -23.80
CA TYR A 171 2.67 16.21 -25.13
C TYR A 171 2.02 15.20 -26.06
N PHE A 172 1.94 13.92 -25.67
CA PHE A 172 1.38 12.90 -26.54
C PHE A 172 -0.08 13.15 -26.86
N VAL A 173 -0.88 13.61 -25.91
CA VAL A 173 -2.27 14.03 -26.16
C VAL A 173 -2.33 15.14 -27.21
N THR A 174 -1.45 16.14 -27.10
CA THR A 174 -1.42 17.30 -27.99
C THR A 174 -0.87 16.99 -29.39
N ASP A 175 0.26 16.29 -29.46
CA ASP A 175 1.03 16.03 -30.67
C ASP A 175 0.28 15.04 -31.58
N LEU A 176 -0.25 13.97 -30.99
CA LEU A 176 -0.99 12.94 -31.71
C LEU A 176 -2.42 13.36 -32.03
N LYS A 177 -2.97 14.31 -31.26
CA LYS A 177 -4.40 14.68 -31.29
C LYS A 177 -5.27 13.44 -31.15
N ALA A 178 -4.93 12.59 -30.19
CA ALA A 178 -5.56 11.29 -29.97
C ALA A 178 -7.08 11.45 -29.90
N LYS A 179 -7.83 10.56 -30.55
CA LYS A 179 -9.30 10.62 -30.49
C LYS A 179 -9.79 10.15 -29.13
N ASN A 180 -9.17 9.12 -28.58
CA ASN A 180 -9.44 8.61 -27.25
C ASN A 180 -8.16 8.57 -26.40
N TYR A 181 -8.28 9.00 -25.15
CA TYR A 181 -7.30 8.80 -24.09
C TYR A 181 -7.97 7.92 -23.02
N LEU A 182 -7.51 6.66 -22.91
CA LEU A 182 -7.98 5.70 -21.93
C LEU A 182 -6.91 5.51 -20.86
N GLU A 183 -7.27 5.72 -19.60
CA GLU A 183 -6.37 5.57 -18.47
C GLU A 183 -6.86 4.52 -17.47
N ILE A 184 -5.94 3.66 -17.05
CA ILE A 184 -6.11 2.69 -15.97
C ILE A 184 -5.29 3.17 -14.78
N GLY A 185 -5.95 3.41 -13.64
CA GLY A 185 -5.35 4.10 -12.50
C GLY A 185 -5.28 5.61 -12.76
N SER A 186 -6.38 6.31 -12.49
CA SER A 186 -6.59 7.71 -12.83
C SER A 186 -6.27 8.66 -11.68
N GLY A 187 -5.98 9.92 -12.02
CA GLY A 187 -5.65 10.94 -11.02
C GLY A 187 -5.04 12.19 -11.65
N VAL A 188 -3.92 12.65 -11.11
CA VAL A 188 -3.26 13.88 -11.58
C VAL A 188 -2.83 13.78 -13.05
N SER A 189 -2.37 12.61 -13.50
CA SER A 189 -2.10 12.28 -14.91
C SER A 189 -3.30 12.59 -15.81
N THR A 190 -4.49 12.17 -15.41
CA THR A 190 -5.76 12.45 -16.11
C THR A 190 -6.02 13.95 -16.22
N LEU A 191 -5.74 14.71 -15.17
CA LEU A 191 -5.89 16.17 -15.18
C LEU A 191 -4.90 16.85 -16.15
N PHE A 192 -3.69 16.31 -16.32
CA PHE A 192 -2.75 16.78 -17.35
C PHE A 192 -3.24 16.49 -18.76
N ALA A 193 -3.81 15.30 -19.01
CA ALA A 193 -4.44 14.99 -20.29
C ALA A 193 -5.61 15.94 -20.57
N ALA A 194 -6.52 16.13 -19.61
CA ALA A 194 -7.64 17.07 -19.72
C ALA A 194 -7.18 18.52 -19.96
N ARG A 195 -6.09 18.92 -19.32
CA ARG A 195 -5.51 20.25 -19.51
C ARG A 195 -4.97 20.43 -20.92
N ALA A 196 -4.29 19.42 -21.48
CA ALA A 196 -3.83 19.45 -22.88
C ALA A 196 -5.00 19.60 -23.86
N ILE A 197 -6.09 18.86 -23.64
CA ILE A 197 -7.31 18.93 -24.45
C ILE A 197 -7.89 20.35 -24.43
N LYS A 198 -8.02 20.94 -23.25
CA LYS A 198 -8.55 22.30 -23.06
C LYS A 198 -7.65 23.36 -23.71
N ASP A 199 -6.35 23.30 -23.45
CA ASP A 199 -5.40 24.31 -23.92
C ASP A 199 -5.23 24.29 -25.45
N HIS A 200 -5.44 23.14 -26.09
CA HIS A 200 -5.32 22.95 -27.54
C HIS A 200 -6.65 22.77 -28.28
N ASN A 201 -7.78 22.89 -27.57
CA ASN A 201 -9.14 22.75 -28.12
C ASN A 201 -9.32 21.46 -28.95
N LEU A 202 -8.95 20.32 -28.35
CA LEU A 202 -9.03 19.00 -28.97
C LEU A 202 -10.42 18.37 -28.77
N GLU A 203 -10.82 17.50 -29.69
CA GLU A 203 -12.04 16.67 -29.57
C GLU A 203 -11.78 15.33 -28.88
N THR A 204 -10.60 15.17 -28.28
CA THR A 204 -10.17 13.97 -27.56
C THR A 204 -11.15 13.66 -26.42
N LYS A 205 -11.52 12.39 -26.30
CA LYS A 205 -12.35 11.89 -25.20
C LYS A 205 -11.51 11.19 -24.15
N ILE A 206 -11.84 11.40 -22.88
CA ILE A 206 -11.19 10.75 -21.73
C ILE A 206 -12.08 9.63 -21.19
N LEU A 207 -11.50 8.43 -21.08
CA LEU A 207 -12.09 7.28 -20.39
C LEU A 207 -11.18 6.89 -19.21
N SER A 208 -11.71 6.90 -17.98
CA SER A 208 -10.99 6.42 -16.80
C SER A 208 -11.52 5.07 -16.32
N ILE A 209 -10.60 4.21 -15.88
CA ILE A 209 -10.88 2.96 -15.17
C ILE A 209 -10.09 2.99 -13.87
N ASP A 210 -10.80 3.21 -12.78
CA ASP A 210 -10.20 3.29 -11.46
C ASP A 210 -11.27 3.11 -10.38
N PRO A 211 -11.13 2.11 -9.48
CA PRO A 211 -12.08 1.92 -8.39
C PRO A 211 -12.07 3.06 -7.36
N ASP A 212 -10.94 3.74 -7.15
CA ASP A 212 -10.75 4.76 -6.12
C ASP A 212 -9.59 5.71 -6.49
N PRO A 213 -9.82 6.70 -7.39
CA PRO A 213 -8.76 7.56 -7.89
C PRO A 213 -8.22 8.49 -6.80
N ARG A 214 -6.93 8.82 -6.91
CA ARG A 214 -6.23 9.66 -5.93
C ARG A 214 -6.51 11.17 -6.06
N ALA A 215 -7.27 11.56 -7.09
CA ALA A 215 -7.74 12.91 -7.33
C ALA A 215 -9.14 12.85 -7.96
N GLU A 216 -9.93 13.92 -7.80
CA GLU A 216 -11.24 14.03 -8.44
C GLU A 216 -11.06 14.26 -9.94
N VAL A 217 -11.39 13.26 -10.76
CA VAL A 217 -11.21 13.30 -12.21
C VAL A 217 -12.52 13.20 -12.99
N ASP A 218 -13.65 12.93 -12.32
CA ASP A 218 -14.91 12.61 -13.00
C ASP A 218 -15.43 13.77 -13.84
N ALA A 219 -15.24 14.98 -13.36
CA ALA A 219 -15.66 16.19 -14.08
C ALA A 219 -14.89 16.41 -15.39
N VAL A 220 -13.72 15.79 -15.57
CA VAL A 220 -12.91 15.90 -16.79
C VAL A 220 -12.99 14.67 -17.70
N CYS A 221 -13.70 13.61 -17.27
CA CYS A 221 -13.83 12.38 -18.04
C CYS A 221 -15.16 12.34 -18.82
N ASP A 222 -15.13 11.88 -20.06
CA ASP A 222 -16.33 11.59 -20.86
C ASP A 222 -17.02 10.31 -20.40
N ARG A 223 -16.23 9.37 -19.87
CA ARG A 223 -16.73 8.12 -19.29
C ARG A 223 -15.84 7.68 -18.13
N VAL A 224 -16.48 7.24 -17.05
CA VAL A 224 -15.83 6.80 -15.82
C VAL A 224 -16.27 5.37 -15.52
N ILE A 225 -15.32 4.50 -15.23
CA ILE A 225 -15.55 3.12 -14.77
C ILE A 225 -14.94 3.01 -13.37
N ARG A 226 -15.81 2.90 -12.36
CA ARG A 226 -15.43 2.71 -10.95
C ARG A 226 -15.30 1.24 -10.61
N ASP A 227 -14.29 0.61 -11.21
CA ASP A 227 -13.99 -0.80 -11.03
C ASP A 227 -12.50 -1.08 -11.21
N GLY A 228 -12.03 -2.20 -10.67
CA GLY A 228 -10.69 -2.72 -10.93
C GLY A 228 -10.54 -3.17 -12.39
N LEU A 229 -9.32 -3.13 -12.93
CA LEU A 229 -9.07 -3.64 -14.28
C LEU A 229 -9.43 -5.13 -14.37
N GLU A 230 -9.13 -5.88 -13.32
CA GLU A 230 -9.35 -7.33 -13.22
C GLU A 230 -10.82 -7.74 -13.09
N THR A 231 -11.73 -6.79 -12.85
CA THR A 231 -13.16 -7.01 -12.70
C THR A 231 -13.99 -6.36 -13.80
N CYS A 232 -13.40 -5.45 -14.59
CA CYS A 232 -14.10 -4.75 -15.66
C CYS A 232 -14.17 -5.55 -16.98
N GLU A 233 -15.14 -5.21 -17.83
CA GLU A 233 -15.29 -5.78 -19.18
C GLU A 233 -14.18 -5.26 -20.12
N LEU A 234 -13.28 -6.15 -20.56
CA LEU A 234 -12.07 -5.79 -21.31
C LEU A 234 -12.33 -5.47 -22.80
N GLU A 235 -13.53 -5.71 -23.32
CA GLU A 235 -13.91 -5.43 -24.71
C GLU A 235 -13.74 -3.95 -25.08
N ILE A 236 -13.75 -3.05 -24.09
CA ILE A 236 -13.48 -1.62 -24.28
C ILE A 236 -12.10 -1.37 -24.92
N PHE A 237 -11.09 -2.20 -24.62
CA PHE A 237 -9.74 -2.03 -25.16
C PHE A 237 -9.66 -2.43 -26.64
N SER A 238 -10.52 -3.35 -27.09
CA SER A 238 -10.62 -3.72 -28.52
C SER A 238 -11.10 -2.58 -29.41
N GLN A 239 -11.70 -1.54 -28.82
CA GLN A 239 -12.25 -0.38 -29.52
C GLN A 239 -11.19 0.70 -29.78
N LEU A 240 -10.02 0.62 -29.14
CA LEU A 240 -8.92 1.55 -29.40
C LEU A 240 -8.43 1.37 -30.84
N GLU A 241 -8.20 2.49 -31.51
CA GLU A 241 -7.74 2.56 -32.90
C GLU A 241 -6.33 3.17 -32.99
N PRO A 242 -5.60 2.95 -34.10
CA PRO A 242 -4.29 3.59 -34.28
C PRO A 242 -4.34 5.10 -34.04
N GLY A 243 -3.43 5.61 -33.19
CA GLY A 243 -3.38 7.00 -32.75
C GLY A 243 -4.12 7.31 -31.45
N ASP A 244 -4.93 6.38 -30.93
CA ASP A 244 -5.47 6.49 -29.56
C ASP A 244 -4.39 6.22 -28.51
N ILE A 245 -4.59 6.71 -27.29
CA ILE A 245 -3.67 6.55 -26.17
C ILE A 245 -4.29 5.62 -25.11
N LEU A 246 -3.50 4.64 -24.67
CA LEU A 246 -3.74 3.82 -23.50
C LEU A 246 -2.65 4.10 -22.47
N PHE A 247 -3.01 4.64 -21.31
CA PHE A 247 -2.08 4.93 -20.21
C PHE A 247 -2.35 4.00 -19.02
N PHE A 248 -1.31 3.37 -18.48
CA PHE A 248 -1.40 2.45 -17.34
C PHE A 248 -0.54 2.94 -16.17
N ASP A 249 -1.21 3.23 -15.05
CA ASP A 249 -0.63 3.61 -13.75
C ASP A 249 -1.36 2.87 -12.60
N GLY A 250 -1.32 1.54 -12.67
CA GLY A 250 -2.08 0.65 -11.79
C GLY A 250 -1.47 0.43 -10.40
N SER A 251 -1.54 -0.81 -9.92
CA SER A 251 -1.10 -1.21 -8.56
C SER A 251 0.40 -1.50 -8.45
N HIS A 252 1.10 -1.55 -9.59
CA HIS A 252 2.55 -1.86 -9.69
C HIS A 252 2.95 -3.25 -9.18
N ARG A 253 1.99 -4.16 -8.97
CA ARG A 253 2.32 -5.53 -8.53
C ARG A 253 1.55 -6.56 -9.33
N SER A 254 2.29 -7.45 -9.96
CA SER A 254 1.77 -8.68 -10.55
C SER A 254 1.54 -9.74 -9.46
N PHE A 255 0.27 -10.08 -9.26
CA PHE A 255 -0.23 -11.20 -8.48
C PHE A 255 -1.29 -11.95 -9.29
N MET A 256 -1.80 -13.06 -8.74
CA MET A 256 -2.99 -13.69 -9.31
C MET A 256 -4.12 -12.66 -9.38
N ASN A 257 -4.61 -12.43 -10.61
CA ASN A 257 -5.72 -11.52 -10.88
C ASN A 257 -5.49 -10.07 -10.39
N SER A 258 -4.26 -9.55 -10.46
CA SER A 258 -4.04 -8.11 -10.30
C SER A 258 -4.12 -7.38 -11.64
N ASP A 259 -4.38 -6.08 -11.61
CA ASP A 259 -4.38 -5.20 -12.77
C ASP A 259 -3.11 -5.30 -13.63
N VAL A 260 -1.91 -5.41 -13.05
CA VAL A 260 -0.66 -5.62 -13.81
C VAL A 260 -0.73 -6.93 -14.59
N THR A 261 -1.21 -8.01 -13.96
CA THR A 261 -1.32 -9.32 -14.60
C THR A 261 -2.33 -9.27 -15.75
N VAL A 262 -3.50 -8.68 -15.53
CA VAL A 262 -4.57 -8.55 -16.53
C VAL A 262 -4.13 -7.62 -17.67
N PHE A 263 -3.48 -6.50 -17.35
CA PHE A 263 -2.94 -5.60 -18.36
C PHE A 263 -1.94 -6.32 -19.26
N MET A 264 -0.98 -7.05 -18.67
CA MET A 264 0.07 -7.71 -19.44
C MET A 264 -0.42 -8.92 -20.25
N MET A 265 -1.39 -9.69 -19.72
CA MET A 265 -1.82 -10.97 -20.32
C MET A 265 -3.07 -10.87 -21.18
N ASP A 266 -4.01 -10.00 -20.84
CA ASP A 266 -5.33 -9.95 -21.48
C ASP A 266 -5.50 -8.67 -22.31
N VAL A 267 -5.07 -7.51 -21.78
CA VAL A 267 -5.21 -6.22 -22.47
C VAL A 267 -4.13 -6.04 -23.52
N LEU A 268 -2.86 -5.99 -23.12
CA LEU A 268 -1.75 -5.61 -23.99
C LEU A 268 -1.70 -6.45 -25.29
N PRO A 269 -1.93 -7.78 -25.28
CA PRO A 269 -1.92 -8.58 -26.52
C PRO A 269 -3.07 -8.27 -27.49
N MET A 270 -4.19 -7.71 -27.03
CA MET A 270 -5.34 -7.38 -27.87
C MET A 270 -5.25 -5.99 -28.52
N ILE A 271 -4.33 -5.16 -28.04
CA ILE A 271 -4.17 -3.77 -28.50
C ILE A 271 -3.68 -3.73 -29.95
N LYS A 272 -4.44 -3.04 -30.80
CA LYS A 272 -4.14 -2.88 -32.23
C LYS A 272 -2.78 -2.17 -32.42
N PRO A 273 -2.00 -2.55 -33.46
CA PRO A 273 -0.86 -1.77 -33.91
C PRO A 273 -1.18 -0.29 -34.11
N GLY A 274 -0.25 0.58 -33.71
CA GLY A 274 -0.42 2.04 -33.80
C GLY A 274 -1.17 2.69 -32.64
N VAL A 275 -1.78 1.94 -31.71
CA VAL A 275 -2.23 2.49 -30.42
C VAL A 275 -1.00 2.82 -29.58
N ILE A 276 -1.00 4.01 -28.99
CA ILE A 276 0.12 4.50 -28.19
C ILE A 276 -0.08 4.06 -26.75
N ILE A 277 0.90 3.33 -26.22
CA ILE A 277 0.85 2.75 -24.88
C ILE A 277 1.86 3.49 -24.00
N GLY A 278 1.37 4.16 -22.96
CA GLY A 278 2.16 4.76 -21.90
C GLY A 278 2.02 3.96 -20.61
N VAL A 279 3.12 3.72 -19.93
CA VAL A 279 3.16 2.96 -18.67
C VAL A 279 3.99 3.73 -17.67
N HIS A 280 3.45 4.01 -16.50
CA HIS A 280 4.14 4.75 -15.45
C HIS A 280 4.93 3.82 -14.51
N ASP A 281 5.86 4.41 -13.74
CA ASP A 281 6.79 3.72 -12.82
C ASP A 281 7.65 2.61 -13.43
N ILE A 282 8.02 2.75 -14.71
CA ILE A 282 8.98 1.91 -15.43
C ILE A 282 10.36 2.55 -15.47
N LEU A 283 11.30 2.01 -14.69
CA LEU A 283 12.66 2.57 -14.56
C LEU A 283 13.71 1.91 -15.46
N LEU A 284 13.27 1.15 -16.45
CA LEU A 284 14.15 0.47 -17.39
C LEU A 284 15.02 1.49 -18.16
N PRO A 285 16.28 1.16 -18.50
CA PRO A 285 16.95 -0.14 -18.38
C PRO A 285 17.67 -0.34 -17.04
N TYR A 286 17.36 0.49 -16.05
CA TYR A 286 17.84 0.39 -14.69
C TYR A 286 16.88 -0.50 -13.90
N ASP A 287 17.34 -1.04 -12.78
CA ASP A 287 16.45 -1.69 -11.82
C ASP A 287 15.70 -0.65 -10.98
N TYR A 288 14.75 -1.06 -10.15
CA TYR A 288 14.20 -0.16 -9.14
C TYR A 288 15.30 0.26 -8.14
N PRO A 289 15.33 1.52 -7.68
CA PRO A 289 16.33 1.98 -6.72
C PRO A 289 16.08 1.39 -5.32
N ASP A 290 17.10 1.43 -4.46
CA ASP A 290 16.97 1.01 -3.05
C ASP A 290 15.83 1.71 -2.30
N SER A 291 15.49 2.94 -2.67
CA SER A 291 14.37 3.69 -2.09
C SER A 291 13.01 3.03 -2.36
N PHE A 292 12.89 2.22 -3.41
CA PHE A 292 11.64 1.58 -3.81
C PHE A 292 11.52 0.14 -3.27
N LYS A 293 12.57 -0.37 -2.59
CA LYS A 293 12.63 -1.79 -2.15
C LYS A 293 11.44 -2.21 -1.29
N ASN A 294 10.90 -1.32 -0.47
CA ASN A 294 9.79 -1.65 0.44
C ASN A 294 8.42 -1.59 -0.25
N TRP A 295 8.37 -1.13 -1.50
CA TRP A 295 7.15 -1.14 -2.31
C TRP A 295 6.97 -2.47 -3.04
N TYR A 296 8.02 -3.27 -3.21
CA TYR A 296 7.95 -4.59 -3.86
C TYR A 296 7.27 -4.54 -5.25
N TRP A 297 7.42 -3.43 -5.96
CA TRP A 297 6.96 -3.29 -7.33
C TRP A 297 7.71 -4.26 -8.23
N ASN A 298 7.03 -4.79 -9.23
CA ASN A 298 7.57 -5.87 -10.06
C ASN A 298 7.09 -5.83 -11.52
N GLU A 299 6.23 -4.90 -11.90
CA GLU A 299 5.65 -4.77 -13.24
C GLU A 299 6.72 -4.54 -14.30
N GLN A 300 7.74 -3.72 -14.00
CA GLN A 300 8.80 -3.44 -14.96
C GLN A 300 9.55 -4.70 -15.42
N TYR A 301 9.59 -5.76 -14.60
CA TYR A 301 10.25 -7.00 -14.98
C TYR A 301 9.44 -7.78 -16.03
N MET A 302 8.11 -7.73 -15.96
CA MET A 302 7.24 -8.28 -17.01
C MET A 302 7.37 -7.48 -18.30
N PHE A 303 7.36 -6.15 -18.20
CA PHE A 303 7.65 -5.28 -19.35
C PHE A 303 9.04 -5.55 -19.92
N ALA A 304 10.07 -5.70 -19.09
CA ALA A 304 11.43 -5.99 -19.56
C ALA A 304 11.48 -7.28 -20.39
N VAL A 305 10.85 -8.36 -19.91
CA VAL A 305 10.74 -9.62 -20.67
C VAL A 305 10.01 -9.41 -21.99
N TYR A 306 8.87 -8.69 -21.96
CA TYR A 306 8.09 -8.40 -23.16
C TYR A 306 8.90 -7.60 -24.20
N LEU A 307 9.52 -6.50 -23.79
CA LEU A 307 10.35 -5.65 -24.66
C LEU A 307 11.50 -6.43 -25.27
N LEU A 308 12.19 -7.27 -24.48
CA LEU A 308 13.29 -8.10 -24.97
C LEU A 308 12.84 -9.14 -25.98
N ALA A 309 11.68 -9.76 -25.77
CA ALA A 309 11.13 -10.79 -26.66
C ALA A 309 10.50 -10.22 -27.93
N ALA A 310 9.89 -9.03 -27.85
CA ALA A 310 9.14 -8.40 -28.94
C ALA A 310 9.85 -7.18 -29.56
N ALA A 311 11.15 -7.01 -29.34
CA ALA A 311 11.91 -5.82 -29.75
C ALA A 311 11.75 -5.42 -31.23
N ASN A 312 11.51 -6.38 -32.12
CA ASN A 312 11.30 -6.13 -33.56
C ASN A 312 9.84 -5.86 -33.95
N LYS A 313 8.90 -6.02 -33.03
CA LYS A 313 7.46 -5.74 -33.19
C LYS A 313 7.02 -4.47 -32.47
N LEU A 314 7.97 -3.75 -31.89
CA LEU A 314 7.75 -2.59 -31.06
C LEU A 314 8.52 -1.40 -31.62
N LYS A 315 7.93 -0.21 -31.47
CA LYS A 315 8.62 1.05 -31.58
C LYS A 315 8.58 1.75 -30.23
N ILE A 316 9.75 2.13 -29.73
CA ILE A 316 9.84 2.93 -28.50
C ILE A 316 9.65 4.38 -28.90
N LEU A 317 8.78 5.08 -28.19
CA LEU A 317 8.48 6.49 -28.45
C LEU A 317 9.23 7.38 -27.46
N MET A 318 9.18 7.02 -26.18
CA MET A 318 9.93 7.71 -25.14
C MET A 318 10.23 6.76 -23.96
N PRO A 319 11.50 6.38 -23.73
CA PRO A 319 11.92 5.69 -22.52
C PRO A 319 12.35 6.74 -21.48
N GLY A 320 11.41 7.28 -20.72
CA GLY A 320 11.62 8.46 -19.86
C GLY A 320 12.81 8.31 -18.92
N ARG A 321 12.88 7.19 -18.18
CA ARG A 321 14.00 6.91 -17.27
C ARG A 321 15.34 6.79 -17.99
N TYR A 322 15.37 6.20 -19.19
CA TYR A 322 16.60 6.11 -19.99
C TYR A 322 17.10 7.50 -20.39
N MET A 323 16.19 8.38 -20.83
CA MET A 323 16.53 9.75 -21.23
C MET A 323 16.93 10.63 -20.04
N SER A 324 16.47 10.33 -18.82
CA SER A 324 16.91 11.02 -17.60
C SER A 324 18.41 10.91 -17.28
N PHE A 325 19.11 9.91 -17.84
CA PHE A 325 20.55 9.77 -17.70
C PHE A 325 21.32 10.30 -18.91
N ARG A 326 20.68 11.11 -19.75
CA ARG A 326 21.23 11.67 -20.99
C ARG A 326 21.29 13.20 -20.89
N PRO A 327 22.44 13.84 -21.21
CA PRO A 327 22.56 15.29 -21.15
C PRO A 327 21.55 16.02 -22.04
N GLU A 328 21.08 15.37 -23.11
CA GLU A 328 20.09 15.89 -24.06
C GLU A 328 18.77 16.27 -23.38
N LEU A 329 18.38 15.61 -22.29
CA LEU A 329 17.19 16.00 -21.51
C LEU A 329 17.37 17.37 -20.86
N GLU A 330 18.49 17.57 -20.16
CA GLU A 330 18.77 18.85 -19.50
C GLU A 330 18.97 19.97 -20.52
N GLU A 331 19.59 19.68 -21.67
CA GLU A 331 19.75 20.62 -22.77
C GLU A 331 18.41 21.07 -23.35
N ALA A 332 17.54 20.12 -23.70
CA ALA A 332 16.21 20.41 -24.25
C ALA A 332 15.37 21.24 -23.26
N PHE A 333 15.44 20.92 -21.96
CA PHE A 333 14.66 21.61 -20.92
C PHE A 333 15.35 22.83 -20.32
N SER A 334 16.50 23.26 -20.84
CA SER A 334 17.27 24.39 -20.32
C SER A 334 16.43 25.66 -20.10
N ALA A 335 15.50 25.98 -21.01
CA ALA A 335 14.59 27.11 -20.87
C ALA A 335 13.57 26.93 -19.73
N ILE A 336 13.04 25.73 -19.53
CA ILE A 336 12.13 25.40 -18.42
C ILE A 336 12.88 25.50 -17.09
N LEU A 337 14.06 24.87 -17.02
CA LEU A 337 14.88 24.78 -15.81
C LEU A 337 15.44 26.14 -15.36
N LYS A 338 15.67 27.07 -16.30
CA LYS A 338 16.15 28.42 -16.01
C LYS A 338 15.15 29.22 -15.17
N ASP A 339 13.86 29.07 -15.46
CA ASP A 339 12.78 29.81 -14.76
C ASP A 339 12.25 29.04 -13.54
N TRP A 340 12.58 27.75 -13.43
CA TRP A 340 12.14 26.86 -12.35
C TRP A 340 12.87 27.17 -11.05
N LYS A 341 12.10 27.49 -10.00
CA LYS A 341 12.64 27.87 -8.68
C LYS A 341 12.61 26.76 -7.63
N GLU A 342 11.90 25.67 -7.94
CA GLU A 342 11.71 24.54 -7.05
C GLU A 342 12.76 23.46 -7.35
N ASP A 343 12.62 22.26 -6.77
CA ASP A 343 13.52 21.15 -7.07
C ASP A 343 13.50 20.84 -8.58
N ARG A 344 14.66 20.96 -9.23
CA ARG A 344 14.84 20.68 -10.66
C ARG A 344 14.72 19.19 -10.98
N SER A 345 14.89 18.32 -9.98
CA SER A 345 14.87 16.86 -10.19
C SER A 345 13.53 16.37 -10.78
N VAL A 346 12.43 17.06 -10.52
CA VAL A 346 11.09 16.75 -11.04
C VAL A 346 11.00 16.82 -12.56
N TRP A 347 11.85 17.61 -13.21
CA TRP A 347 11.94 17.74 -14.67
C TRP A 347 13.03 16.86 -15.28
N LEU A 348 13.88 16.26 -14.47
CA LEU A 348 15.06 15.51 -14.90
C LEU A 348 14.98 14.02 -14.57
N ASN A 349 13.89 13.59 -13.94
CA ASN A 349 13.71 12.21 -13.50
C ASN A 349 12.37 11.67 -14.01
N GLY A 350 12.41 10.89 -15.09
CA GLY A 350 11.25 10.24 -15.70
C GLY A 350 11.11 8.79 -15.23
N GLY A 351 9.87 8.37 -15.13
CA GLY A 351 9.41 7.03 -14.78
C GLY A 351 8.40 6.47 -15.78
N SER A 352 8.03 7.20 -16.84
CA SER A 352 7.14 6.68 -17.87
C SER A 352 7.89 6.02 -19.04
N LEU A 353 7.32 4.95 -19.57
CA LEU A 353 7.74 4.29 -20.81
C LEU A 353 6.60 4.36 -21.84
N TRP A 354 6.90 4.88 -23.02
CA TRP A 354 5.96 5.03 -24.13
C TRP A 354 6.41 4.21 -25.33
N PHE A 355 5.49 3.42 -25.90
CA PHE A 355 5.75 2.59 -27.06
C PHE A 355 4.48 2.32 -27.88
N THR A 356 4.63 1.73 -29.06
CA THR A 356 3.52 1.23 -29.89
C THR A 356 3.88 -0.12 -30.49
N HIS A 357 2.87 -0.97 -30.71
CA HIS A 357 3.00 -2.13 -31.57
C HIS A 357 3.14 -1.67 -33.03
N LEU A 358 4.02 -2.35 -33.77
CA LEU A 358 4.15 -2.19 -35.22
C LEU A 358 3.16 -3.13 -35.93
N GLU A 359 2.65 -2.73 -37.09
CA GLU A 359 1.94 -3.69 -37.95
C GLU A 359 2.90 -4.84 -38.28
N ASN A 360 2.38 -6.08 -38.29
CA ASN A 360 3.18 -7.24 -38.64
C ASN A 360 3.90 -6.97 -39.97
N SER A 361 5.22 -6.86 -39.93
CA SER A 361 6.09 -6.67 -41.09
C SER A 361 6.15 -7.93 -41.95
#